data_AF-A0A3N1XPE5-F1
#
_entry.id   AF-A0A3N1XPE5-F1
#
_cell.length_a   1.000
_cell.length_b   1.000
_cell.length_c   1.000
_cell.angle_alpha   90.00
_cell.angle_beta   90.00
_cell.angle_gamma   90.00
#
_symmetry.space_group_name_H-M   'P 1'
#
loop_
_entity.id
_entity.type
_entity.pdbx_description
1 polymer ?
#
loop_
_entity_poly.entity_id
_entity_poly.type
_entity_poly.pdbx_seq_one_letter_code
_entity_poly.pdbx_strand_id
1 'polypeptide(L)' 'MVLIIIYMILGYWAVGQTIYANKIRFGTYSNLLTQRIVTGFLFGFVLIPIAIIKVLFFRR' A
#
# COMPACT_ATOMS: atom_id res chain seq x y z
N MET A 1 14.95 1.96 14.13
CA MET A 1 14.98 0.77 13.25
C MET A 1 13.61 0.09 13.17
N VAL A 2 13.02 -0.36 14.29
CA VAL A 2 11.72 -1.05 14.31
C VAL A 2 10.57 -0.24 13.68
N LEU A 3 10.48 1.07 13.99
CA LEU A 3 9.43 1.95 13.43
C LEU A 3 9.48 2.06 11.90
N ILE A 4 10.67 2.02 11.30
CA ILE A 4 10.85 2.10 9.85
C ILE A 4 10.37 0.81 9.19
N ILE A 5 10.61 -0.34 9.82
CA ILE A 5 10.14 -1.64 9.33
C ILE A 5 8.60 -1.68 9.38
N ILE A 6 8.00 -1.25 10.49
CA ILE A 6 6.54 -1.17 10.64
C ILE A 6 5.96 -0.23 9.59
N TYR A 7 6.57 0.93 9.37
CA TYR A 7 6.14 1.88 8.34
C TYR A 7 6.20 1.28 6.93
N MET A 8 7.27 0.54 6.59
CA MET A 8 7.37 -0.13 5.28
C MET A 8 6.30 -1.21 5.09
N ILE A 9 6.02 -2.02 6.12
CA ILE A 9 4.99 -3.06 6.07
C ILE A 9 3.60 -2.42 5.91
N LEU A 10 3.30 -1.38 6.70
CA LEU A 10 2.03 -0.66 6.62
C LEU A 10 1.87 0.09 5.30
N GLY A 11 2.94 0.70 4.78
CA GLY A 11 2.95 1.36 3.47
C GLY A 11 2.68 0.37 2.34
N TYR A 12 3.31 -0.80 2.36
CA TYR A 12 3.05 -1.87 1.38
C TYR A 12 1.59 -2.34 1.41
N TRP A 13 1.03 -2.55 2.61
CA TRP A 13 -0.37 -2.93 2.78
C TRP A 13 -1.33 -1.82 2.32
N ALA A 14 -1.07 -0.58 2.71
CA ALA A 14 -1.91 0.57 2.40
C ALA A 14 -2.03 0.81 0.89
N VAL A 15 -0.92 0.68 0.16
CA VAL A 15 -0.90 0.76 -1.31
C VAL A 15 -1.76 -0.32 -1.95
N GLY A 16 -1.74 -1.54 -1.40
CA GLY A 16 -2.61 -2.64 -1.80
C GLY A 16 -4.09 -2.30 -1.67
N GLN A 17 -4.48 -1.62 -0.58
CA GLN A 17 -5.87 -1.27 -0.27
C GLN A 17 -6.35 0.05 -0.92
N THR A 18 -5.45 0.96 -1.29
CA THR A 18 -5.81 2.29 -1.80
C THR A 18 -5.69 2.37 -3.31
N ILE A 19 -4.46 2.22 -3.85
CA ILE A 19 -4.12 2.39 -5.26
C ILE A 19 -4.47 1.13 -6.07
N TYR A 20 -4.29 -0.05 -5.47
CA TYR A 20 -4.47 -1.32 -6.16
C TYR A 20 -5.73 -2.09 -5.75
N ALA A 21 -6.54 -1.58 -4.82
CA ALA A 21 -7.85 -2.16 -4.56
C ALA A 21 -8.70 -1.96 -5.82
N ASN A 22 -8.99 -3.07 -6.52
CA ASN A 22 -9.76 -3.13 -7.75
C ASN A 22 -9.01 -2.86 -9.08
N LYS A 23 -7.67 -2.93 -9.10
CA LYS A 23 -6.90 -2.86 -10.37
C LYS A 23 -6.22 -4.19 -10.68
N ILE A 24 -6.62 -4.85 -11.76
CA ILE A 24 -5.90 -6.00 -12.33
C ILE A 24 -4.66 -5.45 -13.03
N ARG A 25 -3.47 -5.80 -12.52
CA ARG A 25 -2.19 -5.29 -13.04
C ARG A 25 -1.47 -6.40 -13.81
N PHE A 26 -1.27 -6.18 -15.10
CA PHE A 26 -0.47 -7.04 -15.96
C PHE A 26 0.97 -6.50 -16.04
N GLY A 27 1.96 -7.32 -15.74
CA GLY A 27 3.37 -6.97 -15.75
C GLY A 27 4.24 -8.00 -15.02
N THR A 28 5.57 -7.89 -15.17
CA THR A 28 6.52 -8.78 -14.50
C THR A 28 6.42 -8.67 -12.97
N TYR A 29 6.50 -9.80 -12.27
CA TYR A 29 6.44 -9.88 -10.81
C TYR A 29 7.36 -8.87 -10.11
N SER A 30 8.58 -8.66 -10.62
CA SER A 30 9.53 -7.68 -10.08
C SER A 30 9.00 -6.25 -10.16
N ASN A 31 8.50 -5.80 -11.31
CA ASN A 31 7.98 -4.45 -11.49
C ASN A 31 6.76 -4.16 -10.61
N LEU A 32 5.89 -5.15 -10.41
CA LEU A 32 4.72 -5.01 -9.55
C LEU A 32 5.12 -4.80 -8.09
N LEU A 33 6.14 -5.53 -7.64
CA LEU A 33 6.65 -5.50 -6.28
C LEU A 33 7.42 -4.18 -6.03
N THR A 34 8.32 -3.80 -6.95
CA THR A 34 9.08 -2.54 -6.86
C THR A 34 8.16 -1.33 -6.86
N GLN A 35 7.16 -1.28 -7.75
CA GLN A 35 6.21 -0.17 -7.74
C GLN A 35 5.42 -0.10 -6.43
N ARG A 36 5.00 -1.24 -5.86
CA ARG A 36 4.30 -1.28 -4.56
C ARG A 36 5.17 -0.75 -3.42
N ILE A 37 6.43 -1.16 -3.36
CA ILE A 37 7.36 -0.72 -2.32
C ILE A 37 7.66 0.78 -2.49
N VAL A 38 7.96 1.24 -3.70
CA VAL A 38 8.30 2.64 -3.97
C VAL A 38 7.10 3.55 -3.68
N THR A 39 5.90 3.19 -4.14
CA THR A 39 4.69 3.98 -3.82
C THR A 39 4.34 3.95 -2.34
N GLY A 40 4.55 2.82 -1.65
CA GLY A 40 4.32 2.70 -0.22
C GLY A 40 5.31 3.48 0.62
N PHE A 41 6.56 3.59 0.16
CA PHE A 41 7.58 4.39 0.81
C PHE A 41 7.33 5.88 0.61
N LEU A 42 7.08 6.32 -0.64
CA LEU A 42 6.89 7.73 -0.98
C LEU A 42 5.57 8.31 -0.44
N PHE A 43 4.48 7.54 -0.53
CA PHE A 43 3.14 8.02 -0.17
C PHE A 43 2.58 7.39 1.11
N GLY A 44 3.35 6.56 1.82
CA GLY A 44 2.89 5.82 3.00
C GLY A 44 2.19 6.69 4.05
N PHE A 45 2.70 7.89 4.32
CA PHE A 45 2.12 8.82 5.29
C PHE A 45 0.66 9.17 5.00
N VAL A 46 0.29 9.32 3.73
CA VAL A 46 -1.08 9.66 3.30
C VAL A 46 -1.89 8.39 2.99
N LEU A 47 -1.26 7.37 2.43
CA LEU A 47 -1.93 6.13 2.04
C LEU A 47 -2.36 5.30 3.25
N ILE A 48 -1.59 5.27 4.33
CA ILE A 48 -1.94 4.52 5.56
C ILE A 48 -3.27 4.98 6.16
N PRO A 49 -3.51 6.28 6.45
CA PRO A 49 -4.79 6.72 6.99
C PRO A 49 -5.94 6.51 6.00
N ILE A 50 -5.73 6.74 4.71
CA ILE A 50 -6.76 6.47 3.69
C ILE A 50 -7.10 4.98 3.64
N ALA A 51 -6.09 4.10 3.71
CA ALA A 51 -6.30 2.65 3.75
C ALA A 51 -7.12 2.23 4.98
N ILE A 52 -6.85 2.81 6.14
CA ILE A 52 -7.61 2.56 7.38
C ILE A 52 -9.07 2.98 7.19
N ILE A 53 -9.33 4.18 6.67
CA ILE A 53 -10.71 4.66 6.41
C ILE A 53 -11.42 3.72 5.44
N LYS A 54 -10.76 3.33 4.35
CA LYS A 54 -11.33 2.41 3.35
C LYS A 54 -11.65 1.06 3.96
N VAL A 55 -10.74 0.49 4.75
CA VAL A 55 -10.95 -0.82 5.40
C VAL A 55 -12.02 -0.75 6.49
N LEU A 56 -12.18 0.39 7.16
CA LEU A 56 -13.18 0.56 8.20
C LEU A 56 -14.60 0.78 7.64
N PHE A 57 -14.73 1.59 6.58
CA PHE A 57 -16.03 1.98 6.02
C PHE A 57 -16.51 1.12 4.85
N PHE A 58 -15.60 0.58 4.03
CA PHE A 58 -15.94 -0.17 2.82
C PHE A 58 -15.84 -1.70 2.96
N ARG A 59 -15.49 -2.21 4.14
CA ARG A 59 -15.46 -3.66 4.42
C ARG A 59 -16.83 -4.19 4.88
N ARG A 60 -17.87 -3.92 4.07
CA ARG A 60 -19.16 -4.64 4.13
C ARG A 60 -19.23 -5.63 2.98
#